data_AF-A0A5P2UUW1-F1
#
_entry.id   AF-A0A5P2UUW1-F1
#
_cell.length_a   1.000
_cell.length_b   1.000
_cell.length_c   1.000
_cell.angle_alpha   90.00
_cell.angle_beta   90.00
_cell.angle_gamma   90.00
#
_symmetry.space_group_name_H-M   'P 1'
#
loop_
_entity.id
_entity.type
_entity.pdbx_description
1 polymer ?
#
loop_
_entity_poly.entity_id
_entity_poly.type
_entity_poly.pdbx_seq_one_letter_code
_entity_poly.pdbx_strand_id
1 'polypeptide(L)'
;MDEAVLTPDPAAEAAALAPGEEPTEEAAPVNTVRTVHGVTVLICPAEGEAIKGEREVLDFCIGDAFHHEARWVVVPVERLDGAFFRLDTRVAGEIIQKFVTYRVGVVVLGDVSHHIEGSNAFRDFVRECNRGGQTWFLADLAELHEKLAG
;
A
#
# COMPACT_ATOMS: atom_id res chain seq x y z
N MET A 1 13.67 57.86 -1.88
CA MET A 1 13.09 57.24 -3.08
C MET A 1 14.20 56.46 -3.72
N ASP A 2 14.21 55.14 -3.53
CA ASP A 2 14.85 54.15 -4.41
C ASP A 2 14.25 52.80 -4.02
N GLU A 3 13.23 52.36 -4.76
CA GLU A 3 12.70 51.00 -4.67
C GLU A 3 13.33 50.21 -5.81
N ALA A 4 14.26 49.31 -5.45
CA ALA A 4 14.82 48.35 -6.37
C ALA A 4 13.83 47.19 -6.56
N VAL A 5 13.50 46.94 -7.82
CA VAL A 5 12.77 45.77 -8.30
C VAL A 5 13.53 44.48 -7.97
N LEU A 6 12.85 43.51 -7.36
CA LEU A 6 13.19 42.09 -7.52
C LEU A 6 11.90 41.28 -7.61
N THR A 7 11.61 40.80 -8.81
CA THR A 7 10.67 39.73 -9.10
C THR A 7 11.01 38.51 -8.23
N PRO A 8 10.05 37.88 -7.54
CA PRO A 8 10.32 36.58 -6.94
C PRO A 8 10.39 35.48 -8.01
N ASP A 9 11.43 34.66 -7.83
CA ASP A 9 11.88 33.47 -8.55
C ASP A 9 10.84 32.32 -8.53
N PRO A 10 10.63 31.56 -9.63
CA PRO A 10 9.69 30.44 -9.71
C PRO A 10 10.08 29.16 -8.94
N ALA A 11 11.07 29.19 -8.04
CA ALA A 11 11.49 28.03 -7.24
C ALA A 11 10.72 27.82 -5.92
N ALA A 12 9.56 28.47 -5.71
CA ALA A 12 8.72 28.29 -4.51
C ALA A 12 7.81 27.03 -4.55
N GLU A 13 8.25 25.98 -5.25
CA GLU A 13 7.53 24.71 -5.40
C GLU A 13 8.42 23.55 -4.94
N ALA A 14 8.83 23.58 -3.67
CA ALA A 14 9.35 22.42 -2.93
C ALA A 14 9.46 22.78 -1.44
N ALA A 15 9.09 21.83 -0.58
CA ALA A 15 9.24 21.86 0.88
C ALA A 15 8.16 22.64 1.67
N ALA A 16 6.96 22.07 1.74
CA ALA A 16 6.13 22.15 2.94
C ALA A 16 6.29 20.84 3.74
N LEU A 17 7.42 20.72 4.43
CA LEU A 17 7.57 19.86 5.59
C LEU A 17 7.01 20.65 6.79
N ALA A 18 5.85 20.26 7.30
CA ALA A 18 5.39 20.70 8.61
C ALA A 18 5.65 19.58 9.63
N PRO A 19 6.51 19.79 10.64
CA PRO A 19 6.52 18.98 11.85
C PRO A 19 5.61 19.62 12.89
N GLY A 20 4.64 18.86 13.41
CA GLY A 20 3.88 19.26 14.59
C GLY A 20 2.49 18.66 14.63
N GLU A 21 2.33 17.61 15.43
CA GLU A 21 1.23 17.51 16.41
C GLU A 21 1.60 16.41 17.41
N GLU A 22 1.41 16.72 18.70
CA GLU A 22 1.83 15.91 19.83
C GLU A 22 0.94 14.66 19.98
N PRO A 23 1.47 13.48 20.38
CA PRO A 23 0.66 12.28 20.52
C PRO A 23 0.07 12.20 21.93
N THR A 24 -1.18 12.61 22.11
CA THR A 24 -2.02 12.14 23.23
C THR A 24 -3.48 12.10 22.82
N GLU A 25 -3.89 11.04 22.10
CA GLU A 25 -5.24 10.49 22.15
C GLU A 25 -5.20 9.13 21.43
N GLU A 26 -5.67 8.07 22.10
CA GLU A 26 -5.95 6.72 21.60
C GLU A 26 -5.68 6.53 20.09
N ALA A 27 -4.42 6.25 19.73
CA ALA A 27 -3.96 6.35 18.35
C ALA A 27 -4.67 5.29 17.50
N ALA A 28 -5.69 5.71 16.75
CA ALA A 28 -6.29 4.89 15.73
C ALA A 28 -5.18 4.35 14.81
N PRO A 29 -5.29 3.11 14.32
CA PRO A 29 -4.28 2.53 13.45
C PRO A 29 -4.18 3.37 12.18
N VAL A 30 -3.08 4.14 12.05
CA VAL A 30 -2.78 5.00 10.90
C VAL A 30 -1.80 4.34 9.94
N ASN A 31 -1.95 4.64 8.64
CA ASN A 31 -1.00 4.21 7.62
C ASN A 31 0.37 4.85 7.87
N THR A 32 1.44 4.07 7.69
CA THR A 32 2.82 4.54 7.89
C THR A 32 3.58 4.50 6.57
N VAL A 33 4.28 5.59 6.23
CA VAL A 33 5.12 5.65 5.03
C VAL A 33 6.57 5.30 5.39
N ARG A 34 7.19 4.43 4.58
CA ARG A 34 8.61 4.08 4.68
C ARG A 34 9.30 4.18 3.34
N THR A 35 10.59 4.49 3.36
CA THR A 35 11.44 4.39 2.17
C THR A 35 12.28 3.12 2.26
N VAL A 36 12.16 2.24 1.27
CA VAL A 36 12.86 0.96 1.19
C VAL A 36 13.64 0.95 -0.12
N HIS A 37 14.98 0.89 -0.05
CA HIS A 37 15.87 0.95 -1.22
C HIS A 37 15.58 2.13 -2.18
N GLY A 38 15.20 3.29 -1.62
CA GLY A 38 14.85 4.49 -2.40
C GLY A 38 13.43 4.48 -2.99
N VAL A 39 12.61 3.46 -2.66
CA VAL A 39 11.22 3.34 -3.08
C VAL A 39 10.31 3.66 -1.91
N THR A 40 9.35 4.57 -2.12
CA THR A 40 8.33 4.90 -1.11
C THR A 40 7.29 3.79 -1.03
N VAL A 41 7.06 3.31 0.18
CA VAL A 41 6.15 2.21 0.52
C VAL A 41 5.18 2.70 1.60
N LEU A 42 3.89 2.61 1.33
CA LEU A 42 2.84 2.81 2.32
C LEU A 42 2.59 1.48 3.03
N ILE A 43 2.53 1.48 4.35
CA ILE A 43 2.28 0.29 5.16
C ILE A 43 0.98 0.51 5.91
N CYS A 44 -0.03 -0.30 5.58
CA CYS A 44 -1.28 -0.32 6.30
C CYS A 44 -1.09 -1.03 7.65
N PRO A 45 -1.73 -0.53 8.71
CA PRO A 45 -1.74 -1.21 10.00
C PRO A 45 -2.55 -2.50 9.91
N ALA A 46 -2.19 -3.51 10.71
CA ALA A 46 -2.94 -4.77 10.77
C ALA A 46 -4.34 -4.58 11.39
N GLU A 47 -4.48 -3.58 12.25
CA GLU A 47 -5.73 -3.22 12.92
C GLU A 47 -6.55 -2.23 12.09
N GLY A 48 -7.87 -2.28 12.26
CA GLY A 48 -8.83 -1.35 11.64
C GLY A 48 -9.75 -2.03 10.61
N GLU A 49 -10.39 -1.23 9.76
CA GLU A 49 -11.47 -1.70 8.91
C GLU A 49 -11.01 -2.66 7.80
N ALA A 50 -11.67 -3.80 7.70
CA ALA A 50 -11.37 -4.80 6.68
C ALA A 50 -11.67 -4.28 5.27
N ILE A 51 -10.75 -4.54 4.34
CA ILE A 51 -10.88 -4.28 2.92
C ILE A 51 -11.77 -5.37 2.32
N LYS A 52 -13.02 -5.00 2.06
CA LYS A 52 -14.06 -5.90 1.53
C LYS A 52 -14.18 -5.84 0.02
N GLY A 53 -13.74 -4.74 -0.59
CA GLY A 53 -13.77 -4.58 -2.03
C GLY A 53 -13.13 -3.29 -2.51
N GLU A 54 -13.55 -2.86 -3.69
CA GLU A 54 -12.94 -1.75 -4.43
C GLU A 54 -13.00 -0.42 -3.67
N ARG A 55 -14.07 -0.15 -2.93
CA ARG A 55 -14.26 1.14 -2.24
C ARG A 55 -13.20 1.33 -1.16
N GLU A 56 -13.02 0.32 -0.32
CA GLU A 56 -12.06 0.37 0.79
C GLU A 56 -10.62 0.43 0.26
N VAL A 57 -10.33 -0.21 -0.87
CA VAL A 57 -9.03 -0.06 -1.56
C VAL A 57 -8.81 1.38 -2.00
N LEU A 58 -9.80 1.99 -2.66
CA LEU A 58 -9.66 3.36 -3.18
C LEU A 58 -9.48 4.37 -2.06
N ASP A 59 -10.28 4.25 -1.01
CA ASP A 59 -10.31 5.18 0.11
C ASP A 59 -9.07 5.05 1.00
N PHE A 60 -8.74 3.82 1.43
CA PHE A 60 -7.71 3.61 2.45
C PHE A 60 -6.31 3.33 1.92
N CYS A 61 -6.19 2.82 0.69
CA CYS A 61 -4.89 2.42 0.14
C CYS A 61 -4.44 3.36 -0.97
N ILE A 62 -5.30 3.56 -1.98
CA ILE A 62 -4.92 4.30 -3.18
C ILE A 62 -4.84 5.81 -2.89
N GLY A 63 -5.81 6.38 -2.16
CA GLY A 63 -5.79 7.79 -1.77
C GLY A 63 -4.50 8.18 -1.04
N ASP A 64 -4.18 7.44 0.02
CA ASP A 64 -2.96 7.67 0.81
C ASP A 64 -1.68 7.38 0.01
N ALA A 65 -1.68 6.36 -0.84
CA ALA A 65 -0.54 6.07 -1.69
C ALA A 65 -0.24 7.23 -2.64
N PHE A 66 -1.25 7.83 -3.26
CA PHE A 66 -1.05 9.02 -4.09
C PHE A 66 -0.63 10.24 -3.27
N HIS A 67 -1.23 10.44 -2.09
CA HIS A 67 -0.87 11.56 -1.22
C HIS A 67 0.60 11.52 -0.79
N HIS A 68 1.13 10.31 -0.54
CA HIS A 68 2.51 10.09 -0.12
C HIS A 68 3.46 9.68 -1.24
N GLU A 69 3.02 9.72 -2.49
CA GLU A 69 3.79 9.27 -3.67
C GLU A 69 4.34 7.83 -3.51
N ALA A 70 3.61 6.98 -2.78
CA ALA A 70 3.98 5.61 -2.53
C ALA A 70 3.80 4.77 -3.80
N ARG A 71 4.87 4.06 -4.17
CA ARG A 71 4.87 3.14 -5.30
C ARG A 71 4.33 1.77 -4.93
N TRP A 72 4.43 1.41 -3.66
CA TRP A 72 3.96 0.14 -3.10
C TRP A 72 3.06 0.38 -1.88
N VAL A 73 2.02 -0.42 -1.76
CA VAL A 73 1.17 -0.48 -0.56
C VAL A 73 1.26 -1.87 0.05
N VAL A 74 1.63 -1.94 1.31
CA VAL A 74 1.67 -3.17 2.10
C VAL A 74 0.38 -3.28 2.88
N VAL A 75 -0.38 -4.33 2.60
CA VAL A 75 -1.66 -4.64 3.23
C VAL A 75 -1.51 -5.92 4.03
N PRO A 76 -1.61 -5.89 5.36
CA PRO A 76 -1.63 -7.10 6.17
C PRO A 76 -2.80 -8.01 5.82
N VAL A 77 -2.61 -9.33 5.87
CA VAL A 77 -3.67 -10.32 5.60
C VAL A 77 -4.86 -10.16 6.54
N GLU A 78 -4.64 -9.66 7.75
CA GLU A 78 -5.65 -9.38 8.77
C GLU A 78 -6.62 -8.27 8.34
N ARG A 79 -6.18 -7.38 7.45
CA ARG A 79 -7.01 -6.32 6.85
C ARG A 79 -7.85 -6.84 5.69
N LEU A 80 -7.58 -8.04 5.16
CA LEU A 80 -8.33 -8.57 4.02
C LEU A 80 -9.54 -9.37 4.52
N ASP A 81 -10.71 -9.09 3.96
CA ASP A 81 -11.91 -9.86 4.27
C ASP A 81 -11.76 -11.32 3.80
N GLY A 82 -12.43 -12.26 4.49
CA GLY A 82 -12.45 -13.67 4.13
C GLY A 82 -12.87 -13.95 2.67
N ALA A 83 -13.67 -13.06 2.06
CA ALA A 83 -14.03 -13.10 0.65
C ALA A 83 -12.82 -12.97 -0.28
N PHE A 84 -11.76 -12.26 0.12
CA PHE A 84 -10.52 -12.16 -0.66
C PHE A 84 -9.89 -13.53 -0.92
N PHE A 85 -9.83 -14.38 0.10
CA PHE A 85 -9.24 -15.73 -0.01
C PHE A 85 -10.12 -16.71 -0.83
N ARG A 86 -11.32 -16.27 -1.20
CA ARG A 86 -12.33 -17.03 -1.92
C ARG A 86 -12.50 -16.51 -3.35
N LEU A 87 -11.75 -17.10 -4.29
CA LEU A 87 -11.74 -16.63 -5.69
C LEU A 87 -13.08 -16.77 -6.43
N ASP A 88 -14.02 -17.60 -5.94
CA ASP A 88 -15.39 -17.67 -6.45
C ASP A 88 -16.17 -16.37 -6.26
N THR A 89 -15.77 -15.53 -5.29
CA THR A 89 -16.39 -14.23 -5.01
C THR A 89 -15.95 -13.12 -5.96
N ARG A 90 -14.86 -13.33 -6.74
CA ARG A 90 -14.19 -12.31 -7.59
C ARG A 90 -13.56 -11.12 -6.86
N VAL A 91 -13.73 -11.01 -5.54
CA VAL A 91 -13.25 -9.88 -4.72
C VAL A 91 -11.73 -9.68 -4.84
N ALA A 92 -10.93 -10.75 -4.75
CA ALA A 92 -9.46 -10.62 -4.86
C ALA A 92 -9.00 -10.08 -6.22
N GLY A 93 -9.66 -10.52 -7.29
CA GLY A 93 -9.38 -10.04 -8.64
C GLY A 93 -9.73 -8.56 -8.79
N GLU A 94 -10.89 -8.15 -8.29
CA GLU A 94 -11.34 -6.75 -8.32
C GLU A 94 -10.41 -5.83 -7.53
N ILE A 95 -9.99 -6.25 -6.32
CA ILE A 95 -9.05 -5.51 -5.48
C ILE A 95 -7.69 -5.35 -6.18
N ILE A 96 -7.08 -6.44 -6.63
CA ILE A 96 -5.77 -6.40 -7.30
C ILE A 96 -5.83 -5.62 -8.62
N GLN A 97 -6.93 -5.75 -9.37
CA GLN A 97 -7.12 -5.00 -10.60
C GLN A 97 -7.12 -3.48 -10.35
N LYS A 98 -7.59 -2.99 -9.20
CA LYS A 98 -7.45 -1.56 -8.87
C LYS A 98 -6.00 -1.16 -8.74
N PHE A 99 -5.20 -1.87 -7.96
CA PHE A 99 -3.78 -1.57 -7.81
C PHE A 99 -3.06 -1.52 -9.17
N VAL A 100 -3.32 -2.49 -10.04
CA VAL A 100 -2.77 -2.49 -11.42
C VAL A 100 -3.28 -1.31 -12.26
N THR A 101 -4.57 -0.99 -12.20
CA THR A 101 -5.18 0.12 -12.95
C THR A 101 -4.55 1.46 -12.56
N TYR A 102 -4.33 1.67 -11.25
CA TYR A 102 -3.70 2.87 -10.70
C TYR A 102 -2.17 2.82 -10.76
N ARG A 103 -1.59 1.72 -11.27
CA ARG A 103 -0.14 1.49 -11.37
C ARG A 103 0.60 1.54 -10.03
N VAL A 104 -0.11 1.24 -8.95
CA VAL A 104 0.45 1.12 -7.60
C VAL A 104 0.67 -0.35 -7.32
N GLY A 105 1.87 -0.73 -6.88
CA GLY A 105 2.16 -2.10 -6.48
C GLY A 105 1.48 -2.42 -5.14
N VAL A 106 1.00 -3.65 -4.98
CA VAL A 106 0.45 -4.12 -3.70
C VAL A 106 1.22 -5.32 -3.18
N VAL A 107 1.47 -5.31 -1.88
CA VAL A 107 2.08 -6.41 -1.14
C VAL A 107 1.07 -6.86 -0.10
N VAL A 108 0.57 -8.08 -0.22
CA VAL A 108 -0.19 -8.75 0.82
C VAL A 108 0.82 -9.36 1.80
N LEU A 109 0.82 -8.88 3.04
CA LEU A 109 1.79 -9.24 4.07
C LEU A 109 1.18 -10.18 5.11
N GLY A 110 1.77 -11.35 5.28
CA GLY A 110 1.39 -12.30 6.32
C GLY A 110 1.22 -13.71 5.79
N ASP A 111 1.01 -14.65 6.71
CA ASP A 111 0.94 -16.08 6.37
C ASP A 111 -0.39 -16.45 5.71
N VAL A 112 -0.34 -16.77 4.43
CA VAL A 112 -1.48 -17.26 3.64
C VAL A 112 -1.44 -18.77 3.40
N SER A 113 -0.49 -19.49 4.02
CA SER A 113 -0.26 -20.93 3.78
C SER A 113 -1.51 -21.76 4.03
N HIS A 114 -2.24 -21.47 5.10
CA HIS A 114 -3.50 -22.15 5.44
C HIS A 114 -4.57 -22.00 4.33
N HIS A 115 -4.67 -20.83 3.70
CA HIS A 115 -5.60 -20.59 2.59
C HIS A 115 -5.14 -21.28 1.29
N ILE A 116 -3.83 -21.36 1.07
CA ILE A 116 -3.20 -22.05 -0.07
C ILE A 116 -3.35 -23.58 0.04
N GLU A 117 -3.32 -24.13 1.24
CA GLU A 117 -3.53 -25.56 1.50
C GLU A 117 -4.99 -25.95 1.24
N GLY A 118 -5.94 -25.11 1.66
CA GLY A 118 -7.37 -25.33 1.47
C GLY A 118 -7.90 -25.09 0.04
N SER A 119 -7.14 -24.42 -0.84
CA SER A 119 -7.61 -24.04 -2.18
C SER A 119 -6.51 -24.03 -3.23
N ASN A 120 -6.59 -24.97 -4.19
CA ASN A 120 -5.70 -24.97 -5.36
C ASN A 120 -5.86 -23.72 -6.22
N ALA A 121 -7.09 -23.19 -6.35
CA ALA A 121 -7.33 -21.98 -7.12
C ALA A 121 -6.62 -20.77 -6.49
N PHE A 122 -6.69 -20.62 -5.16
CA PHE A 122 -6.00 -19.56 -4.44
C PHE A 122 -4.47 -19.72 -4.51
N ARG A 123 -3.97 -20.96 -4.41
CA ARG A 123 -2.56 -21.29 -4.62
C ARG A 123 -2.05 -20.81 -5.98
N ASP A 124 -2.77 -21.13 -7.04
CA ASP A 124 -2.39 -20.77 -8.40
C ASP A 124 -2.44 -19.25 -8.60
N PHE A 125 -3.44 -18.58 -8.00
CA PHE A 125 -3.54 -17.12 -7.99
C PHE A 125 -2.36 -16.44 -7.30
N VAL A 126 -1.97 -16.89 -6.11
CA VAL A 126 -0.80 -16.36 -5.39
C VAL A 126 0.48 -16.56 -6.21
N ARG A 127 0.65 -17.73 -6.84
CA ARG A 127 1.80 -18.00 -7.71
C ARG A 127 1.86 -17.08 -8.92
N GLU A 128 0.73 -16.81 -9.55
CA GLU A 128 0.66 -15.90 -10.70
C GLU A 128 0.96 -14.46 -10.27
N CYS A 129 0.39 -14.00 -9.15
CA CYS A 129 0.67 -12.69 -8.59
C CYS A 129 2.16 -12.52 -8.29
N ASN A 130 2.76 -13.46 -7.55
CA ASN A 130 4.19 -13.41 -7.18
C ASN A 130 5.15 -13.47 -8.38
N ARG A 131 4.70 -13.97 -9.53
CA ARG A 131 5.45 -13.93 -10.80
C ARG A 131 5.31 -12.57 -11.49
N GLY A 132 4.21 -11.87 -11.26
CA GLY A 132 3.99 -10.51 -11.71
C GLY A 132 4.88 -9.48 -11.00
N GLY A 133 4.91 -8.26 -11.55
CA GLY A 133 5.69 -7.15 -11.01
C GLY A 133 4.89 -6.11 -10.21
N GLN A 134 3.60 -6.35 -9.96
CA GLN A 134 2.67 -5.37 -9.37
C GLN A 134 1.93 -5.90 -8.13
N THR A 135 2.03 -7.20 -7.83
CA THR A 135 1.30 -7.82 -6.71
C THR A 135 2.18 -8.90 -6.09
N TRP A 136 2.53 -8.76 -4.83
CA TRP A 136 3.32 -9.75 -4.11
C TRP A 136 2.59 -10.23 -2.87
N PHE A 137 2.75 -11.51 -2.54
CA PHE A 137 2.33 -12.16 -1.31
C PHE A 137 3.60 -12.59 -0.60
N LEU A 138 3.87 -11.93 0.52
CA LEU A 138 5.12 -12.07 1.29
C LEU A 138 4.78 -12.42 2.73
N ALA A 139 5.63 -13.23 3.37
CA ALA A 139 5.42 -13.62 4.76
C ALA A 139 5.67 -12.46 5.73
N ASP A 140 6.67 -11.62 5.42
CA ASP A 140 7.10 -10.52 6.29
C ASP A 140 7.74 -9.36 5.52
N LEU A 141 8.05 -8.28 6.24
CA LEU A 141 8.65 -7.08 5.66
C LEU A 141 10.10 -7.32 5.21
N ALA A 142 10.82 -8.30 5.75
CA ALA A 142 12.19 -8.58 5.32
C ALA A 142 12.21 -9.09 3.88
N GLU A 143 11.26 -9.96 3.50
CA GLU A 143 11.10 -10.38 2.10
C GLU A 143 10.81 -9.20 1.17
N LEU A 144 10.06 -8.20 1.62
CA LEU A 144 9.80 -6.99 0.82
C LEU A 144 11.08 -6.21 0.56
N HIS A 145 11.92 -6.05 1.58
CA HIS A 145 13.22 -5.41 1.43
C HIS A 145 14.08 -6.14 0.40
N GLU A 146 14.16 -7.47 0.48
CA GLU A 146 14.90 -8.29 -0.49
C GLU A 146 14.38 -8.14 -1.92
N LYS A 147 13.04 -8.09 -2.10
CA LYS A 147 12.41 -7.89 -3.40
C LYS A 147 12.69 -6.52 -4.01
N LEU A 148 12.76 -5.48 -3.19
CA LEU A 148 13.06 -4.11 -3.64
C LEU A 148 14.56 -3.84 -3.76
N ALA A 149 15.42 -4.70 -3.21
CA ALA A 149 16.87 -4.60 -3.30
C ALA A 149 17.46 -5.14 -4.63
N GLY A 150 16.73 -6.04 -5.30
CA GLY A 150 17.16 -6.71 -6.55
C GLY A 150 16.78 -5.95 -7.81
#